data_AF-A0A067SWD1-F1
#
_entry.id   AF-A0A067SWD1-F1
#
_cell.length_a   1.000
_cell.length_b   1.000
_cell.length_c   1.000
_cell.angle_alpha   90.00
_cell.angle_beta   90.00
_cell.angle_gamma   90.00
#
_symmetry.space_group_name_H-M   'P 1'
#
loop_
_entity.id
_entity.type
_entity.pdbx_description
1 polymer ?
#
loop_
_entity_poly.entity_id
_entity_poly.type
_entity_poly.pdbx_seq_one_letter_code
_entity_poly.pdbx_strand_id
1 'polypeptide(L)'
;MVEFYRHRVTEKASSAIEWNIFYQRKPNRPIHLLTEDQETYFKHIIDSQGEMRTIFMNVVRTCCFMDLARLWLAESNTAFWIRWNEYMNILRKPADRKTPHSFHFKLSDDEIAELRETCLHLSNFMTSTTHWAEEHRRTGYG
;
A
#
# COMPACT_ATOMS: atom_id res chain seq x y z
N MET A 1 4.91 1.08 8.45
CA MET A 1 4.65 1.95 9.63
C MET A 1 4.68 3.44 9.28
N VAL A 2 5.61 3.94 8.44
CA VAL A 2 5.70 5.37 8.05
C VAL A 2 4.48 5.92 7.28
N GLU A 3 3.95 5.17 6.29
CA GLU A 3 2.83 5.66 5.47
C GLU A 3 1.53 5.87 6.26
N PHE A 4 1.27 5.02 7.25
CA PHE A 4 0.14 5.21 8.16
C PHE A 4 0.22 6.57 8.87
N TYR A 5 1.42 6.95 9.34
CA TYR A 5 1.61 8.25 9.97
C TYR A 5 1.49 9.39 8.97
N ARG A 6 2.05 9.24 7.75
CA ARG A 6 1.92 10.25 6.70
C ARG A 6 0.46 10.53 6.39
N HIS A 7 -0.34 9.49 6.17
CA HIS A 7 -1.76 9.67 5.89
C HIS A 7 -2.50 10.37 7.04
N ARG A 8 -2.22 10.01 8.31
CA ARG A 8 -2.81 10.70 9.47
C ARG A 8 -2.38 12.17 9.59
N VAL A 9 -1.14 12.48 9.24
CA VAL A 9 -0.63 13.85 9.23
C VAL A 9 -1.31 14.66 8.12
N THR A 10 -1.47 14.09 6.93
CA THR A 10 -2.22 14.71 5.83
C THR A 10 -3.66 15.00 6.22
N GLU A 11 -4.36 14.05 6.85
CA GLU A 11 -5.75 14.26 7.29
C GLU A 11 -5.86 15.41 8.31
N LYS A 12 -4.94 15.45 9.27
CA LYS A 12 -4.87 16.55 10.24
C LYS A 12 -4.56 17.90 9.57
N ALA A 13 -3.64 17.92 8.61
CA ALA A 13 -3.30 19.12 7.86
C ALA A 13 -4.51 19.62 7.06
N SER A 14 -5.23 18.71 6.39
CA SER A 14 -6.47 19.03 5.64
C SER A 14 -7.52 19.65 6.56
N SER A 15 -7.82 19.00 7.69
CA SER A 15 -8.79 19.53 8.65
C SER A 15 -8.36 20.87 9.26
N ALA A 16 -7.06 21.07 9.50
CA ALA A 16 -6.55 22.34 10.02
C ALA A 16 -6.75 23.49 9.00
N ILE A 17 -6.52 23.24 7.71
CA ILE A 17 -6.77 24.22 6.65
C ILE A 17 -8.27 24.53 6.53
N GLU A 18 -9.13 23.50 6.51
CA GLU A 18 -10.58 23.71 6.45
C GLU A 18 -11.09 24.55 7.63
N TRP A 19 -10.60 24.25 8.83
CA TRP A 19 -10.90 25.02 10.04
C TRP A 19 -10.42 26.46 9.92
N ASN A 20 -9.20 26.68 9.45
CA ASN A 20 -8.62 28.01 9.24
C ASN A 20 -9.48 28.84 8.27
N ILE A 21 -9.84 28.28 7.12
CA ILE A 21 -10.67 28.94 6.09
C ILE A 21 -12.06 29.30 6.65
N PHE A 22 -12.68 28.39 7.42
CA PHE A 22 -14.00 28.63 7.99
C PHE A 22 -14.00 29.80 8.98
N TYR A 23 -12.99 29.89 9.84
CA TYR A 23 -12.91 30.92 10.87
C TYR A 23 -12.31 32.25 10.40
N GLN A 24 -11.49 32.26 9.35
CA GLN A 24 -11.12 33.48 8.63
C GLN A 24 -12.37 34.27 8.17
N ARG A 25 -13.44 33.56 7.79
CA ARG A 25 -14.72 34.15 7.38
C ARG A 25 -15.60 34.62 8.56
N LYS A 26 -15.18 34.40 9.82
CA LYS A 26 -15.93 34.74 11.04
C LYS A 26 -15.05 35.49 12.04
N PRO A 27 -14.75 36.78 11.80
CA PRO A 27 -13.74 37.54 12.55
C PRO A 27 -14.08 37.79 14.04
N ASN A 28 -15.33 37.61 14.45
CA ASN A 28 -15.79 37.96 15.80
C ASN A 28 -15.58 36.86 16.86
N ARG A 29 -14.72 35.86 16.60
CA ARG A 29 -14.41 34.80 17.59
C ARG A 29 -12.92 34.81 17.94
N PRO A 30 -12.54 34.68 19.22
CA PRO A 30 -11.15 34.63 19.66
C PRO A 30 -10.55 33.26 19.33
N ILE A 31 -10.29 33.01 18.05
CA ILE A 31 -9.71 31.75 17.57
C ILE A 31 -8.34 32.03 17.00
N HIS A 32 -7.36 31.24 17.41
CA HIS A 32 -6.03 31.26 16.81
C HIS A 32 -6.09 30.63 15.42
N LEU A 33 -5.88 31.48 14.42
CA LEU A 33 -5.75 31.08 13.02
C LEU A 33 -4.29 30.65 12.73
N LEU A 34 -4.11 29.94 11.64
CA LEU A 34 -2.80 29.56 11.15
C LEU A 34 -2.04 30.81 10.69
N THR A 35 -0.73 30.82 10.92
CA THR A 35 0.19 31.74 10.24
C THR A 35 0.35 31.34 8.77
N GLU A 36 0.83 32.26 7.95
CA GLU A 36 1.08 32.02 6.51
C GLU A 36 2.08 30.87 6.28
N ASP A 37 3.14 30.80 7.08
CA ASP A 37 4.13 29.71 7.02
C ASP A 37 3.50 28.36 7.35
N GLN A 38 2.63 28.29 8.36
CA GLN A 38 1.93 27.06 8.76
C GLN A 38 0.94 26.62 7.68
N GLU A 39 0.20 27.55 7.09
CA GLU A 39 -0.73 27.25 6.01
C GLU A 39 0.02 26.72 4.78
N THR A 40 1.14 27.35 4.41
CA THR A 40 2.01 26.92 3.31
C THR A 40 2.57 25.52 3.56
N TYR A 41 3.07 25.26 4.76
CA TYR A 41 3.58 23.95 5.15
C TYR A 41 2.51 22.86 5.08
N PHE A 42 1.29 23.12 5.59
CA PHE A 42 0.20 22.15 5.53
C PHE A 42 -0.30 21.90 4.10
N LYS A 43 -0.37 22.93 3.25
CA LYS A 43 -0.68 22.76 1.82
C LYS A 43 0.33 21.83 1.15
N HIS A 44 1.63 22.10 1.36
CA HIS A 44 2.68 21.25 0.81
C HIS A 44 2.56 19.77 1.25
N ILE A 45 2.20 19.51 2.52
CA ILE A 45 1.96 18.14 3.00
C ILE A 45 0.80 17.47 2.25
N ILE A 46 -0.26 18.21 1.97
CA ILE A 46 -1.44 17.70 1.27
C ILE A 46 -1.10 17.44 -0.19
N ASP A 47 -0.47 18.41 -0.85
CA ASP A 47 -0.15 18.35 -2.28
C ASP A 47 0.83 17.21 -2.59
N SER A 48 1.80 16.95 -1.70
CA SER A 48 2.77 15.86 -1.88
C SER A 48 2.24 14.46 -1.53
N GLN A 49 1.04 14.34 -0.95
CA GLN A 49 0.54 13.05 -0.48
C GLN A 49 0.31 12.05 -1.63
N GLY A 50 -0.20 12.53 -2.78
CA GLY A 50 -0.53 11.68 -3.93
C GLY A 50 0.70 10.95 -4.48
N GLU A 51 1.72 11.71 -4.90
CA GLU A 51 2.96 11.16 -5.45
C GLU A 51 3.64 10.17 -4.51
N MET A 52 3.71 10.56 -3.23
CA MET A 52 4.38 9.76 -2.23
C MET A 52 3.58 8.49 -1.87
N ARG A 53 2.24 8.52 -2.02
CA ARG A 53 1.39 7.32 -1.91
C ARG A 53 1.63 6.36 -3.08
N THR A 54 1.77 6.88 -4.30
CA THR A 54 2.13 6.07 -5.48
C THR A 54 3.49 5.39 -5.29
N ILE A 55 4.51 6.13 -4.84
CA ILE A 55 5.84 5.55 -4.54
C ILE A 55 5.72 4.44 -3.49
N PHE A 56 4.97 4.69 -2.42
CA PHE A 56 4.74 3.70 -1.37
C PHE A 56 4.10 2.41 -1.91
N MET A 57 3.04 2.54 -2.71
CA MET A 57 2.33 1.39 -3.29
C MET A 57 3.21 0.59 -4.24
N ASN A 58 4.04 1.25 -5.05
CA ASN A 58 5.03 0.58 -5.89
C ASN A 58 6.00 -0.26 -5.05
N VAL A 59 6.56 0.31 -3.98
CA VAL A 59 7.46 -0.43 -3.07
C VAL A 59 6.76 -1.63 -2.45
N VAL A 60 5.53 -1.46 -1.95
CA VAL A 60 4.75 -2.54 -1.35
C VAL A 60 4.55 -3.68 -2.35
N ARG A 61 4.10 -3.38 -3.58
CA ARG A 61 3.86 -4.38 -4.62
C ARG A 61 5.14 -5.14 -4.97
N THR A 62 6.24 -4.42 -5.20
CA THR A 62 7.53 -5.02 -5.53
C THR A 62 8.02 -5.92 -4.41
N CYS A 63 7.98 -5.47 -3.16
CA CYS A 63 8.39 -6.28 -2.01
C CYS A 63 7.53 -7.54 -1.83
N CYS A 64 6.20 -7.41 -1.95
CA CYS A 64 5.28 -8.54 -1.87
C CYS A 64 5.58 -9.57 -2.96
N PHE A 65 5.75 -9.13 -4.21
CA PHE A 65 6.10 -10.02 -5.32
C PHE A 65 7.44 -10.72 -5.09
N MET A 66 8.49 -9.98 -4.74
CA MET A 66 9.83 -10.53 -4.57
C MET A 66 9.90 -11.57 -3.44
N ASP A 67 9.27 -11.29 -2.29
CA ASP A 67 9.26 -12.22 -1.16
C ASP A 67 8.49 -13.50 -1.51
N LEU A 68 7.31 -13.38 -2.11
CA LEU A 68 6.51 -14.54 -2.50
C LEU A 68 7.18 -15.36 -3.62
N ALA A 69 7.77 -14.70 -4.62
CA ALA A 69 8.52 -15.38 -5.68
C ALA A 69 9.73 -16.14 -5.11
N ARG A 70 10.47 -15.53 -4.17
CA ARG A 70 11.58 -16.19 -3.47
C ARG A 70 11.09 -17.40 -2.68
N LEU A 71 9.99 -17.29 -1.95
CA LEU A 71 9.42 -18.39 -1.16
C LEU A 71 8.94 -19.55 -2.05
N TRP A 72 8.36 -19.22 -3.21
CA TRP A 72 7.98 -20.19 -4.23
C TRP A 72 9.19 -20.97 -4.77
N LEU A 73 10.25 -20.25 -5.18
CA LEU A 73 11.48 -20.86 -5.69
C LEU A 73 12.23 -21.69 -4.64
N ALA A 74 12.10 -21.34 -3.36
CA ALA A 74 12.71 -22.09 -2.25
C ALA A 74 11.89 -23.32 -1.82
N GLU A 75 10.82 -23.66 -2.54
CA GLU A 75 9.89 -24.78 -2.26
C GLU A 75 9.26 -24.74 -0.85
N SER A 76 9.23 -23.56 -0.21
CA SER A 76 8.68 -23.40 1.14
C SER A 76 7.18 -23.14 1.09
N ASN A 77 6.41 -24.14 0.65
CA ASN A 77 4.96 -24.02 0.42
C ASN A 77 4.18 -23.47 1.63
N THR A 78 4.47 -23.96 2.83
CA THR A 78 3.81 -23.46 4.05
C THR A 78 4.09 -21.98 4.29
N ALA A 79 5.36 -21.57 4.20
CA ALA A 79 5.74 -20.17 4.40
C ALA A 79 5.16 -19.26 3.32
N PHE A 80 5.13 -19.72 2.06
CA PHE A 80 4.49 -19.04 0.95
C PHE A 80 3.02 -18.76 1.25
N TRP A 81 2.23 -19.78 1.61
CA TRP A 81 0.80 -19.61 1.85
C TRP A 81 0.49 -18.75 3.08
N ILE A 82 1.34 -18.81 4.11
CA ILE A 82 1.24 -17.89 5.26
C ILE A 82 1.43 -16.45 4.78
N ARG A 83 2.53 -16.15 4.08
CA ARG A 83 2.82 -14.78 3.59
C ARG A 83 1.80 -14.28 2.57
N TRP A 84 1.33 -15.16 1.69
CA TRP A 84 0.26 -14.86 0.75
C TRP A 84 -0.99 -14.38 1.49
N ASN A 85 -1.42 -15.13 2.51
CA ASN A 85 -2.59 -14.77 3.31
C ASN A 85 -2.38 -13.48 4.09
N GLU A 86 -1.16 -13.23 4.58
CA GLU A 86 -0.83 -11.98 5.26
C GLU A 86 -0.90 -10.78 4.30
N TYR A 87 -0.26 -10.85 3.13
CA TYR A 87 -0.18 -9.73 2.19
C TYR A 87 -1.49 -9.50 1.44
N MET A 88 -2.19 -10.57 1.06
CA MET A 88 -3.36 -10.51 0.17
C MET A 88 -4.70 -10.65 0.91
N ASN A 89 -4.72 -10.52 2.25
CA ASN A 89 -5.97 -10.62 3.03
C ASN A 89 -7.04 -9.61 2.60
N ILE A 90 -6.61 -8.47 2.06
CA ILE A 90 -7.48 -7.40 1.55
C ILE A 90 -8.39 -7.87 0.41
N LEU A 91 -8.04 -8.96 -0.28
CA LEU A 91 -8.83 -9.55 -1.35
C LEU A 91 -10.00 -10.40 -0.82
N ARG A 92 -10.01 -10.74 0.48
CA ARG A 92 -11.09 -11.50 1.11
C ARG A 92 -12.31 -10.62 1.37
N LYS A 93 -13.42 -11.27 1.72
CA LYS A 93 -14.68 -10.60 2.08
C LYS A 93 -14.47 -9.67 3.29
N PRO A 94 -15.13 -8.49 3.35
CA PRO A 94 -14.94 -7.51 4.42
C PRO A 94 -15.06 -8.06 5.84
N ALA A 95 -15.98 -9.01 6.07
CA ALA A 95 -16.24 -9.62 7.38
C ALA A 95 -15.02 -10.37 7.97
N ASP A 96 -14.08 -10.80 7.12
CA ASP A 96 -12.92 -11.62 7.52
C ASP A 96 -11.58 -10.82 7.47
N ARG A 97 -11.65 -9.52 7.18
CA ARG A 97 -10.45 -8.67 6.99
C ARG A 97 -9.86 -8.25 8.33
N LYS A 98 -9.03 -9.12 8.93
CA LYS A 98 -8.01 -8.68 9.88
C LYS A 98 -6.73 -8.37 9.11
N THR A 99 -6.43 -7.09 8.88
CA THR A 99 -5.23 -6.68 8.14
C THR A 99 -4.00 -6.74 9.06
N PRO A 100 -3.09 -7.72 8.88
CA PRO A 100 -1.95 -7.87 9.78
C PRO A 100 -0.88 -6.80 9.54
N HIS A 101 -0.93 -6.11 8.40
CA HIS A 101 0.07 -5.13 8.00
C HIS A 101 -0.46 -3.72 7.91
N SER A 102 0.35 -2.77 8.37
CA SER A 102 0.03 -1.34 8.33
C SER A 102 -0.15 -0.78 6.91
N PHE A 103 0.38 -1.45 5.87
CA PHE A 103 0.25 -0.98 4.50
C PHE A 103 -1.16 -1.18 3.93
N HIS A 104 -1.99 -2.00 4.58
CA HIS A 104 -3.40 -2.16 4.21
C HIS A 104 -4.29 -1.01 4.70
N PHE A 105 -3.73 -0.06 5.45
CA PHE A 105 -4.50 1.06 5.96
C PHE A 105 -5.00 1.96 4.82
N LYS A 106 -6.33 2.15 4.78
CA LYS A 106 -7.04 3.04 3.84
C LYS A 106 -6.61 2.83 2.37
N LEU A 107 -6.49 1.57 1.95
CA LEU A 107 -6.30 1.29 0.53
C LEU A 107 -7.52 1.75 -0.27
N SER A 108 -7.28 2.48 -1.36
CA SER A 108 -8.32 2.79 -2.35
C SER A 108 -8.66 1.56 -3.20
N ASP A 109 -9.76 1.62 -3.95
CA ASP A 109 -10.13 0.55 -4.86
C ASP A 109 -9.08 0.36 -5.98
N ASP A 110 -8.47 1.45 -6.45
CA ASP A 110 -7.39 1.42 -7.44
C ASP A 110 -6.14 0.71 -6.86
N GLU A 111 -5.77 1.03 -5.63
CA GLU A 111 -4.63 0.41 -4.94
C GLU A 111 -4.88 -1.09 -4.67
N ILE A 112 -6.13 -1.46 -4.40
CA ILE A 112 -6.53 -2.87 -4.32
C ILE A 112 -6.43 -3.54 -5.69
N ALA A 113 -6.81 -2.85 -6.77
CA ALA A 113 -6.66 -3.36 -8.13
C ALA A 113 -5.19 -3.58 -8.51
N GLU A 114 -4.28 -2.69 -8.11
CA GLU A 114 -2.84 -2.87 -8.30
C GLU A 114 -2.27 -4.09 -7.53
N LEU A 115 -2.76 -4.35 -6.32
CA LEU A 115 -2.40 -5.56 -5.58
C LEU A 115 -2.93 -6.83 -6.27
N ARG A 116 -4.10 -6.76 -6.92
CA ARG A 116 -4.62 -7.86 -7.75
C ARG A 116 -3.76 -8.10 -8.99
N GLU A 117 -3.30 -7.04 -9.65
CA GLU A 117 -2.36 -7.15 -10.76
C GLU A 117 -1.07 -7.85 -10.33
N THR A 118 -0.56 -7.49 -9.15
CA THR A 118 0.62 -8.15 -8.55
C THR A 118 0.39 -9.66 -8.32
N CYS A 119 -0.83 -10.06 -7.95
CA CYS A 119 -1.21 -11.48 -7.84
C CYS A 119 -1.19 -12.19 -9.20
N LEU A 120 -1.69 -11.54 -10.26
CA LEU A 120 -1.65 -12.08 -11.62
C LEU A 120 -0.21 -12.27 -12.09
N HIS A 121 0.66 -11.28 -11.84
CA HIS A 121 2.08 -11.39 -12.15
C HIS A 121 2.76 -12.55 -11.43
N LEU A 122 2.45 -12.75 -10.14
CA LEU A 122 2.97 -13.88 -9.39
C LEU A 122 2.46 -15.22 -9.95
N SER A 123 1.17 -15.31 -10.27
CA SER A 123 0.58 -16.52 -10.88
C SER A 123 1.26 -16.89 -12.20
N ASN A 124 1.50 -15.90 -13.06
CA ASN A 124 2.22 -16.10 -14.31
C ASN A 124 3.65 -16.58 -14.06
N PHE A 125 4.35 -15.95 -13.11
CA PHE A 125 5.70 -16.36 -12.71
C PHE A 125 5.75 -17.81 -12.21
N MET A 126 4.84 -18.20 -11.32
CA MET A 126 4.73 -19.58 -10.81
C MET A 126 4.48 -20.58 -11.95
N THR A 127 3.59 -20.25 -12.88
CA THR A 127 3.28 -21.07 -14.05
C THR A 127 4.52 -21.25 -14.94
N SER A 128 5.22 -20.16 -15.27
CA SER A 128 6.43 -20.20 -16.10
C SER A 128 7.55 -21.01 -15.45
N THR A 129 7.78 -20.85 -14.15
CA THR A 129 8.82 -21.62 -13.43
C THR A 129 8.48 -23.11 -13.37
N THR A 130 7.20 -23.47 -13.23
CA THR A 130 6.75 -24.87 -13.25
C THR A 130 6.96 -25.49 -14.63
N HIS A 131 6.55 -24.79 -15.69
CA HIS A 131 6.75 -25.24 -17.07
C HIS A 131 8.23 -25.45 -17.38
N TRP A 132 9.07 -24.48 -17.01
CA TRP A 132 10.53 -24.59 -17.17
C TRP A 132 11.09 -25.81 -16.42
N ALA A 133 10.66 -26.06 -15.19
CA ALA A 133 11.10 -27.21 -14.39
C ALA A 133 10.62 -28.56 -14.95
N GLU A 134 9.47 -28.60 -15.63
CA GLU A 134 8.96 -29.79 -16.31
C GLU A 134 9.75 -30.09 -17.60
N GLU A 135 10.04 -29.06 -18.41
CA GLU A 135 10.86 -29.18 -19.61
C GLU A 135 12.26 -29.69 -19.26
N HIS A 136 12.89 -29.14 -18.22
CA HIS A 136 14.24 -29.52 -17.80
C HIS A 136 14.30 -30.90 -17.11
N ARG A 137 13.19 -31.37 -16.55
CA ARG A 137 13.06 -32.77 -16.11
C ARG A 137 12.93 -33.75 -17.28
N ARG A 138 12.32 -33.33 -18.40
CA ARG A 138 12.16 -34.16 -19.60
C ARG A 138 13.43 -34.23 -20.46
N THR A 139 14.30 -33.22 -20.40
CA THR A 139 15.53 -33.17 -21.21
C THR A 139 16.75 -33.82 -20.57
N GLY A 140 16.66 -34.30 -19.32
CA GLY A 140 17.59 -35.28 -18.73
C GLY A 140 19.07 -34.88 -18.73
N TYR A 141 19.50 -34.18 -17.68
CA TYR A 141 20.83 -34.41 -17.12
C TYR A 141 20.65 -35.29 -15.89
N GLY A 142 20.58 -36.61 -16.14
CA GLY A 142 20.84 -37.66 -15.16
C GLY A 142 22.24 -38.21 -15.38
#